data_AF-A0A843IFT0-F1
#
_entry.id   AF-A0A843IFT0-F1
#
_cell.length_a   1.000
_cell.length_b   1.000
_cell.length_c   1.000
_cell.angle_alpha   90.00
_cell.angle_beta   90.00
_cell.angle_gamma   90.00
#
_symmetry.space_group_name_H-M   'P 1'
#
loop_
_entity.id
_entity.type
_entity.pdbx_description
1 polymer ?
#
loop_
_entity_poly.entity_id
_entity_poly.type
_entity_poly.pdbx_seq_one_letter_code
_entity_poly.pdbx_strand_id
1 'polypeptide(L)' 'LLSEKINFTYEEYASLTMTTLARNSPLALAIAINSFPGRELIAIALVIGPLIELPVLYIVSRFVLYIKKSGLFFTCRISE' A
#
# COMPACT_ATOMS: atom_id res chain seq x y z
N LEU A 1 -10.75 2.59 -10.16
CA LEU A 1 -11.86 1.72 -9.69
C LEU A 1 -12.53 2.24 -8.41
N LEU A 2 -12.06 1.98 -7.17
CA LEU A 2 -12.75 2.51 -5.96
C LEU A 2 -12.70 4.04 -5.87
N SER A 3 -11.52 4.66 -5.97
CA SER A 3 -11.40 6.13 -5.92
C SER A 3 -12.05 6.85 -7.10
N GLU A 4 -12.20 6.17 -8.24
CA GLU A 4 -12.88 6.70 -9.43
C GLU A 4 -14.39 6.76 -9.20
N LYS A 5 -14.94 5.83 -8.41
CA LYS A 5 -16.36 5.80 -8.03
C LYS A 5 -16.72 6.79 -6.91
N ILE A 6 -15.71 7.39 -6.25
CA ILE A 6 -15.88 8.23 -5.05
C ILE A 6 -15.39 9.68 -5.30
N ASN A 7 -15.03 10.06 -6.54
CA ASN A 7 -14.56 11.42 -6.88
C ASN A 7 -13.40 11.93 -5.99
N PHE A 8 -12.50 11.04 -5.56
CA PHE A 8 -11.35 11.43 -4.75
C PHE A 8 -10.42 12.37 -5.52
N THR A 9 -9.81 13.32 -4.83
CA THR A 9 -8.67 14.10 -5.34
C THR A 9 -7.42 13.22 -5.42
N TYR A 10 -6.41 13.67 -6.18
CA TYR A 10 -5.16 12.94 -6.33
C TYR A 10 -4.49 12.67 -4.97
N GLU A 11 -4.55 13.65 -4.06
CA GLU A 11 -3.91 13.56 -2.75
C GLU A 11 -4.58 12.51 -1.87
N GLU A 12 -5.91 12.45 -1.90
CA GLU A 12 -6.70 11.44 -1.20
C GLU A 12 -6.46 10.04 -1.79
N TYR A 13 -6.42 9.92 -3.12
CA TYR A 13 -6.08 8.66 -3.79
C TYR A 13 -4.68 8.16 -3.42
N ALA A 14 -3.69 9.04 -3.46
CA ALA A 14 -2.31 8.71 -3.13
C ALA A 14 -2.18 8.28 -1.66
N SER A 15 -2.81 9.04 -0.75
CA SER A 15 -2.82 8.75 0.69
C SER A 15 -3.51 7.41 0.99
N LEU A 16 -4.69 7.18 0.42
CA LEU A 16 -5.43 5.93 0.61
C LEU A 16 -4.66 4.72 0.06
N THR A 17 -4.09 4.84 -1.14
CA THR A 17 -3.34 3.76 -1.78
C THR A 17 -2.09 3.41 -0.97
N MET A 18 -1.34 4.42 -0.51
CA MET A 18 -0.14 4.19 0.30
C MET A 18 -0.49 3.59 1.67
N THR A 19 -1.53 4.07 2.32
CA THR A 19 -1.95 3.61 3.65
C THR A 19 -2.49 2.18 3.62
N THR A 20 -3.23 1.81 2.58
CA THR A 20 -3.78 0.44 2.43
C THR A 20 -2.72 -0.60 2.08
N LEU A 21 -1.64 -0.19 1.39
CA LEU A 21 -0.51 -1.07 1.06
C LEU A 21 0.51 -1.20 2.19
N ALA A 22 0.75 -0.13 2.95
CA ALA A 22 1.68 -0.14 4.07
C ALA A 22 1.08 -0.90 5.25
N ARG A 23 1.64 -2.07 5.58
CA ARG A 23 1.18 -2.89 6.70
C ARG A 23 2.02 -2.58 7.94
N ASN A 24 1.43 -2.75 9.12
CA ASN A 24 2.21 -2.79 10.36
C ASN A 24 2.83 -4.18 10.56
N SER A 25 3.86 -4.47 9.77
CA SER A 25 4.55 -5.75 9.79
C SER A 25 5.23 -6.09 11.13
N PRO A 26 5.83 -5.13 11.88
CA PRO A 26 6.36 -5.41 13.22
C PRO A 26 5.30 -5.86 14.23
N LEU A 27 4.10 -5.25 14.19
CA LEU A 27 2.98 -5.66 15.05
C LEU A 27 2.52 -7.08 14.72
N ALA A 28 2.41 -7.40 13.43
CA ALA A 28 2.05 -8.75 13.00
C ALA A 28 3.08 -9.79 13.48
N LEU A 29 4.37 -9.45 13.49
CA LEU A 29 5.44 -10.31 13.98
C LEU A 29 5.34 -10.54 15.49
N ALA A 30 5.08 -9.48 16.26
CA ALA A 30 4.89 -9.58 17.69
C ALA A 30 3.72 -10.52 18.06
N ILE A 31 2.61 -10.44 17.30
CA ILE A 31 1.46 -11.33 17.47
C ILE A 31 1.84 -12.78 17.10
N ALA A 32 2.51 -12.98 15.97
CA ALA A 32 2.89 -14.32 15.50
C ALA A 32 3.79 -15.06 16.49
N ILE A 33 4.79 -14.38 17.06
CA ILE A 33 5.71 -14.96 18.05
C ILE A 33 4.98 -15.32 19.36
N ASN A 34 4.03 -14.48 19.81
CA ASN A 34 3.26 -14.74 21.02
C ASN A 34 2.20 -15.84 20.84
N SER A 35 1.53 -15.90 19.69
CA SER A 35 0.42 -16.82 19.45
C SER A 35 0.85 -18.20 18.96
N PHE A 36 2.04 -18.34 18.35
CA PHE A 36 2.54 -19.60 17.78
C PHE A 36 3.95 -19.95 18.27
N PRO A 37 4.12 -20.29 19.56
CA PRO A 37 5.41 -20.74 20.08
C PRO A 37 5.86 -22.06 19.40
N GLY A 38 7.15 -22.19 19.09
CA GLY A 38 7.72 -23.38 18.43
C GLY A 38 7.43 -23.47 16.93
N ARG A 39 6.92 -22.40 16.31
CA ARG A 39 6.68 -22.30 14.85
C ARG A 39 7.43 -21.10 14.26
N GLU A 40 8.75 -21.13 14.37
CA GLU A 40 9.66 -20.06 13.94
C GLU A 40 9.55 -19.77 12.43
N LEU A 41 9.16 -20.77 11.63
CA LEU A 41 8.91 -20.62 10.20
C LEU A 41 7.86 -19.55 9.88
N ILE A 42 6.85 -19.38 10.75
CA ILE A 42 5.81 -18.36 10.58
C ILE A 42 6.41 -16.97 10.78
N ALA A 43 7.24 -16.80 11.81
CA ALA A 43 7.93 -15.54 12.08
C ALA A 43 8.89 -15.16 10.94
N ILE A 44 9.66 -16.13 10.41
CA ILE A 44 10.59 -15.91 9.29
C ILE A 44 9.83 -15.51 8.02
N ALA A 45 8.73 -16.20 7.69
CA ALA A 45 7.88 -15.85 6.56
C ALA A 45 7.33 -14.43 6.67
N LEU A 46 7.00 -13.99 7.89
CA LEU A 46 6.46 -12.66 8.13
C LEU A 46 7.53 -11.56 8.02
N VAL A 47 8.77 -11.83 8.40
CA VAL A 47 9.92 -10.91 8.22
C VAL A 47 10.28 -10.73 6.75
N ILE A 48 10.06 -11.74 5.90
CA ILE A 48 10.25 -11.63 4.45
C ILE A 48 9.25 -10.66 3.82
N GLY A 49 8.05 -10.51 4.40
CA GLY A 49 7.02 -9.58 3.94
C GLY A 49 7.53 -8.13 3.78
N PRO A 50 8.09 -7.49 4.82
CA PRO A 50 8.73 -6.17 4.76
C PRO A 50 9.81 -6.01 3.68
N LEU A 51 10.64 -7.05 3.46
CA LEU A 51 11.70 -6.98 2.45
C LEU A 51 11.13 -6.79 1.04
N ILE A 52 9.95 -7.35 0.78
CA ILE A 52 9.22 -7.20 -0.49
C ILE A 52 8.34 -5.95 -0.48
N GLU A 53 7.81 -5.57 0.68
CA GLU A 53 6.90 -4.42 0.83
C GLU A 53 7.57 -3.10 0.44
N LEU A 54 8.81 -2.85 0.87
CA LEU A 54 9.55 -1.63 0.55
C LEU A 54 9.74 -1.39 -0.97
N PRO A 55 10.26 -2.34 -1.77
CA PRO A 55 10.37 -2.14 -3.22
C PRO A 55 9.02 -2.05 -3.92
N VAL A 56 7.99 -2.77 -3.45
CA VAL A 56 6.63 -2.64 -3.98
C VAL A 56 6.07 -1.25 -3.73
N LEU A 57 6.19 -0.72 -2.51
CA LEU A 57 5.75 0.63 -2.16
C LEU A 57 6.50 1.68 -2.99
N TYR A 58 7.79 1.48 -3.24
CA TYR A 58 8.56 2.34 -4.13
C TYR A 58 7.98 2.34 -5.55
N ILE A 59 7.73 1.18 -6.15
CA ILE A 59 7.17 1.06 -7.50
C ILE A 59 5.78 1.72 -7.56
N VAL A 60 4.92 1.45 -6.57
CA VAL A 60 3.59 2.07 -6.50
C VAL A 60 3.70 3.58 -6.34
N SER A 61 4.67 4.09 -5.57
CA SER A 61 4.87 5.54 -5.42
C SER A 61 5.24 6.20 -6.74
N ARG A 62 6.10 5.53 -7.53
CA ARG A 62 6.47 5.98 -8.87
C ARG A 62 5.28 5.94 -9.81
N PHE A 63 4.43 4.92 -9.72
CA PHE A 63 3.22 4.81 -10.51
C PHE A 63 2.21 5.91 -10.18
N VAL A 64 1.97 6.17 -8.90
CA VAL A 64 1.08 7.25 -8.44
C VAL A 64 1.60 8.62 -8.89
N LEU A 65 2.92 8.88 -8.79
CA LEU A 65 3.53 10.10 -9.31
C LEU A 65 3.45 10.22 -10.83
N TYR A 66 3.58 9.10 -11.55
CA TYR A 66 3.41 9.06 -13.00
C TYR A 66 1.98 9.42 -13.43
N ILE A 67 0.97 8.95 -12.69
CA ILE A 67 -0.43 9.32 -12.89
C ILE A 67 -0.63 10.83 -12.70
N LYS A 68 -0.02 11.43 -11.66
CA LYS A 68 -0.04 12.89 -11.44
C LYS A 68 0.51 13.65 -12.65
N LYS A 69 1.67 13.21 -13.15
CA LYS A 69 2.39 13.87 -14.25
C LYS A 69 1.69 13.71 -15.59
N SER A 70 1.01 12.59 -15.82
CA SER A 70 0.32 12.28 -17.07
C SER A 70 -1.04 12.98 -17.21
N GLY A 71 -1.48 13.76 -16.21
CA GLY A 71 -2.77 14.47 -16.25
C GLY A 71 -3.99 13.55 -16.22
N LEU A 72 -3.82 12.23 -16.09
CA LEU A 72 -4.88 11.23 -16.14
C LEU A 72 -5.94 11.45 -15.06
N PHE A 73 -5.55 12.08 -13.94
CA PHE A 73 -6.44 12.42 -12.84
C PHE A 73 -7.27 13.68 -13.09
N PHE A 74 -6.82 14.59 -13.97
CA PHE A 74 -7.55 15.80 -14.33
C PHE A 74 -8.75 15.48 -15.24
N THR A 75 -8.67 14.41 -16.04
CA THR A 75 -9.76 13.93 -16.91
C THR A 75 -10.99 13.48 -16.12
N CYS A 76 -10.82 12.96 -14.89
CA CYS A 76 -11.95 12.55 -14.07
C CYS A 76 -12.76 13.73 -13.51
N ARG A 77 -12.22 14.96 -13.56
CA ARG A 77 -12.89 16.17 -13.06
C ARG A 77 -13.63 16.97 -14.15
N ILE A 78 -13.57 16.56 -15.42
CA ILE A 78 -14.15 17.29 -16.58
C ILE A 78 -15.38 16.56 -17.15
N SER A 79 -15.85 15.49 -16.51
CA SER A 79 -17.09 14.81 -16.89
C SER A 79 -18.26 15.11 -15.94
N GLU A 80 -18.34 16.36 -15.48
CA GLU A 80 -19.56 16.99 -14.94
C GLU A 80 -19.78 18.34 -15.65
#